data_AF-A0AAU0P0Q6-F1
#
_entry.id   AF-A0AAU0P0Q6-F1
#
_cell.length_a   1.000
_cell.length_b   1.000
_cell.length_c   1.000
_cell.angle_alpha   90.00
_cell.angle_beta   90.00
_cell.angle_gamma   90.00
#
_symmetry.space_group_name_H-M   'P 1'
#
loop_
_entity.id
_entity.type
_entity.pdbx_description
1 polymer ?
#
loop_
_entity_poly.entity_id
_entity_poly.type
_entity_poly.pdbx_seq_one_letter_code
_entity_poly.pdbx_strand_id
1 'polypeptide(L)'
;MARGRTITFKYKHFEYDEHVKKLLSIDLNSKDEMELKKIHNNYESLHVHRGYEYIIKDLYILMIKRNISTTDIANIYGVGPRTIQIWLKELGLNRTQKEAQKIAVIKRDYKSIKKGSTMPTQLLGCSHENNIRYELNMLLEQELKKYEVIIGVTALGISDFETDIPVIILRSLTMSKFLIEIEKHSHDKNSRAKGYTILTLSNKEDALKKVVAQILKEVEGV
;
A
#
# COMPACT_ATOMS: atom_id res chain seq x y z
N MET A 1 21.88 -4.09 -35.45
CA MET A 1 21.98 -5.33 -34.64
C MET A 1 21.87 -4.95 -33.17
N ALA A 2 20.79 -5.35 -32.49
CA ALA A 2 20.66 -5.11 -31.06
C ALA A 2 21.69 -5.99 -30.33
N ARG A 3 22.63 -5.38 -29.61
CA ARG A 3 23.61 -6.12 -28.80
C ARG A 3 22.83 -6.86 -27.70
N GLY A 4 22.67 -8.17 -27.85
CA GLY A 4 22.11 -9.01 -26.80
C GLY A 4 22.94 -8.86 -25.52
N ARG A 5 22.28 -8.83 -24.36
CA ARG A 5 22.98 -8.84 -23.08
C ARG A 5 23.84 -10.10 -23.01
N THR A 6 25.08 -9.95 -22.54
CA THR A 6 26.01 -11.06 -22.33
C THR A 6 25.37 -12.10 -21.41
N ILE A 7 25.43 -13.37 -21.80
CA ILE A 7 24.97 -14.48 -20.96
C ILE A 7 25.87 -14.51 -19.72
N THR A 8 25.26 -14.45 -18.54
CA THR A 8 25.98 -14.48 -17.26
C THR A 8 25.67 -15.76 -16.50
N PHE A 9 26.71 -16.44 -16.03
CA PHE A 9 26.61 -17.65 -15.22
C PHE A 9 26.68 -17.36 -13.71
N LYS A 10 26.49 -16.08 -13.31
CA LYS A 10 26.64 -15.59 -11.94
C LYS A 10 25.92 -16.46 -10.90
N TYR A 11 24.76 -17.02 -11.25
CA TYR A 11 23.91 -17.73 -10.29
C TYR A 11 24.05 -19.26 -10.30
N LYS A 12 24.92 -19.82 -11.15
CA LYS A 12 25.07 -21.28 -11.29
C LYS A 12 25.59 -21.97 -10.01
N HIS A 13 26.44 -21.27 -9.27
CA HIS A 13 27.00 -21.71 -7.99
C HIS A 13 26.81 -20.62 -6.93
N PHE A 14 25.62 -20.03 -6.89
CA PHE A 14 25.36 -18.91 -5.99
C PHE A 14 25.43 -19.39 -4.53
N GLU A 15 26.31 -18.76 -3.75
CA GLU A 15 26.44 -19.06 -2.32
C GLU A 15 25.44 -18.22 -1.53
N TYR A 16 24.63 -18.92 -0.73
CA TYR A 16 23.65 -18.30 0.14
C TYR A 16 24.20 -18.15 1.56
N ASP A 17 23.83 -17.07 2.23
CA ASP A 17 23.99 -16.98 3.67
C ASP A 17 23.05 -17.98 4.39
N GLU A 18 23.35 -18.28 5.65
CA GLU A 18 22.59 -19.24 6.46
C GLU A 18 21.10 -18.89 6.60
N HIS A 19 20.78 -17.59 6.64
CA HIS A 19 19.39 -17.15 6.75
C HIS A 19 18.61 -17.46 5.47
N VAL A 20 19.19 -17.20 4.30
CA VAL A 20 18.58 -17.51 3.00
C VAL A 20 18.51 -19.02 2.78
N LYS A 21 19.53 -19.79 3.16
CA LYS A 21 19.46 -21.28 3.13
C LYS A 21 18.24 -21.80 3.90
N LYS A 22 17.99 -21.24 5.09
CA LYS A 22 16.82 -21.59 5.91
C LYS A 22 15.49 -21.23 5.23
N LEU A 23 15.43 -20.08 4.54
CA LEU A 23 14.25 -19.69 3.77
C LEU A 23 13.97 -20.67 2.62
N LEU A 24 15.02 -21.11 1.92
CA LEU A 24 14.94 -22.03 0.78
C LEU A 24 14.69 -23.49 1.18
N SER A 25 15.04 -23.87 2.41
CA SER A 25 14.77 -25.20 2.96
C SER A 25 13.27 -25.38 3.23
N ILE A 26 12.54 -25.86 2.22
CA ILE A 26 11.12 -26.18 2.30
C ILE A 26 10.80 -27.41 1.44
N ASP A 27 9.89 -28.24 1.93
CA ASP A 27 9.36 -29.36 1.16
C ASP A 27 8.34 -28.86 0.13
N LEU A 28 8.53 -29.27 -1.11
CA LEU A 28 7.62 -28.98 -2.21
C LEU A 28 6.67 -30.16 -2.40
N ASN A 29 5.38 -29.86 -2.59
CA ASN A 29 4.39 -30.88 -2.89
C ASN A 29 4.15 -31.01 -4.41
N SER A 30 3.33 -31.97 -4.81
CA SER A 30 3.01 -32.23 -6.23
C SER A 30 2.39 -31.02 -6.96
N LYS A 31 1.66 -30.15 -6.25
CA LYS A 31 1.13 -28.91 -6.81
C LYS A 31 2.26 -27.92 -7.09
N ASP A 32 3.21 -27.80 -6.17
CA ASP A 32 4.38 -26.92 -6.34
C ASP A 32 5.24 -27.38 -7.53
N GLU A 33 5.43 -28.70 -7.70
CA GLU A 33 6.12 -29.27 -8.86
C GLU A 33 5.43 -28.96 -10.18
N MET A 34 4.09 -29.06 -10.21
CA MET A 34 3.31 -28.71 -11.40
C MET A 34 3.43 -27.22 -11.75
N GLU A 35 3.42 -26.34 -10.75
CA GLU A 35 3.64 -24.90 -10.97
C GLU A 35 5.06 -24.60 -11.44
N LEU A 36 6.08 -25.23 -10.85
CA LEU A 36 7.47 -25.11 -11.31
C LEU A 36 7.62 -25.56 -12.77
N LYS A 37 6.96 -26.64 -13.17
CA LYS A 37 6.95 -27.10 -14.57
C LYS A 37 6.38 -26.03 -15.51
N LYS A 38 5.28 -25.36 -15.13
CA LYS A 38 4.72 -24.25 -15.91
C LYS A 38 5.71 -23.08 -16.01
N ILE A 39 6.37 -22.74 -14.90
CA ILE A 39 7.35 -21.66 -14.84
C ILE A 39 8.55 -21.95 -15.76
N HIS A 40 9.06 -23.18 -15.74
CA HIS A 40 10.12 -23.62 -16.66
C HIS A 40 9.65 -23.57 -18.12
N ASN A 41 8.43 -24.03 -18.43
CA ASN A 41 7.90 -23.92 -19.79
C ASN A 41 7.80 -22.45 -20.26
N ASN A 42 7.38 -21.54 -19.37
CA ASN A 42 7.36 -20.11 -19.68
C ASN A 42 8.77 -19.59 -20.02
N TYR A 43 9.77 -19.97 -19.22
CA TYR A 43 11.16 -19.61 -19.46
C TYR A 43 11.66 -20.10 -20.83
N GLU A 44 11.45 -21.39 -21.13
CA GLU A 44 11.86 -21.99 -22.41
C GLU A 44 11.20 -21.29 -23.62
N SER A 45 9.95 -20.86 -23.47
CA SER A 45 9.21 -20.13 -24.52
C SER A 45 9.81 -18.76 -24.88
N LEU A 46 10.68 -18.20 -24.02
CA LEU A 46 11.34 -16.92 -24.31
C LEU A 46 12.43 -17.04 -25.38
N HIS A 47 12.91 -18.26 -25.67
CA HIS A 47 13.97 -18.55 -26.63
C HIS A 47 15.26 -17.73 -26.39
N VAL A 48 15.53 -17.36 -25.13
CA VAL A 48 16.71 -16.59 -24.73
C VAL A 48 17.29 -17.13 -23.42
N HIS A 49 18.61 -17.24 -23.36
CA HIS A 49 19.29 -17.59 -22.11
C HIS A 49 19.34 -16.40 -21.16
N ARG A 50 18.89 -16.62 -19.93
CA ARG A 50 18.97 -15.66 -18.83
C ARG A 50 19.77 -16.26 -17.70
N GLY A 51 20.66 -15.47 -17.10
CA GLY A 51 21.46 -15.95 -15.98
C GLY A 51 20.66 -16.41 -14.76
N TYR A 52 19.41 -15.94 -14.60
CA TYR A 52 18.53 -16.34 -13.50
C TYR A 52 17.94 -17.76 -13.66
N GLU A 53 18.18 -18.45 -14.79
CA GLU A 53 17.73 -19.82 -15.02
C GLU A 53 18.08 -20.76 -13.86
N TYR A 54 19.30 -20.62 -13.34
CA TYR A 54 19.82 -21.44 -12.25
C TYR A 54 19.10 -21.24 -10.90
N ILE A 55 18.32 -20.16 -10.76
CA ILE A 55 17.64 -19.78 -9.52
C ILE A 55 16.12 -19.69 -9.69
N ILE A 56 15.55 -20.22 -10.77
CA ILE A 56 14.08 -20.20 -11.00
C ILE A 56 13.32 -20.83 -9.83
N LYS A 57 13.78 -21.99 -9.34
CA LYS A 57 13.19 -22.67 -8.18
C LYS A 57 13.26 -21.81 -6.92
N ASP A 58 14.39 -21.15 -6.71
CA ASP A 58 14.62 -20.31 -5.54
C ASP A 58 13.73 -19.06 -5.57
N LEU A 59 13.58 -18.45 -6.75
CA LEU A 59 12.64 -17.33 -6.96
C LEU A 59 11.20 -17.75 -6.66
N TYR A 60 10.78 -18.94 -7.07
CA TYR A 60 9.46 -19.48 -6.74
C TYR A 60 9.30 -19.64 -5.21
N ILE A 61 10.27 -20.24 -4.52
CA ILE A 61 10.20 -20.45 -3.07
C ILE A 61 10.12 -19.11 -2.32
N LEU A 62 11.03 -18.19 -2.63
CA LEU A 62 11.09 -16.89 -1.98
C LEU A 62 9.81 -16.08 -2.22
N MET A 63 9.33 -16.07 -3.46
CA MET A 63 8.17 -15.27 -3.85
C MET A 63 6.85 -15.90 -3.41
N ILE A 64 6.62 -17.18 -3.69
CA ILE A 64 5.30 -17.80 -3.51
C ILE A 64 5.18 -18.46 -2.14
N LYS A 65 6.20 -19.19 -1.70
CA LYS A 65 6.12 -19.98 -0.46
C LYS A 65 6.44 -19.14 0.78
N ARG A 66 7.38 -18.21 0.67
CA ARG A 66 7.85 -17.38 1.79
C ARG A 66 7.33 -15.94 1.78
N ASN A 67 6.60 -15.54 0.73
CA ASN A 67 6.06 -14.19 0.58
C ASN A 67 7.10 -13.06 0.73
N ILE A 68 8.36 -13.30 0.36
CA ILE A 68 9.43 -12.31 0.44
C ILE A 68 9.13 -11.16 -0.54
N SER A 69 9.51 -9.93 -0.16
CA SER A 69 9.30 -8.76 -1.01
C SER A 69 10.30 -8.74 -2.17
N THR A 70 9.93 -8.11 -3.28
CA THR A 70 10.82 -7.96 -4.44
C THR A 70 12.12 -7.24 -4.09
N THR A 71 12.06 -6.26 -3.18
CA THR A 71 13.24 -5.53 -2.70
C THR A 71 14.17 -6.44 -1.90
N ASP A 72 13.62 -7.28 -1.01
CA ASP A 72 14.43 -8.21 -0.22
C ASP A 72 15.05 -9.30 -1.12
N ILE A 73 14.32 -9.80 -2.12
CA ILE A 73 14.87 -10.72 -3.14
C ILE A 73 15.99 -10.04 -3.94
N ALA A 74 15.82 -8.76 -4.27
CA ALA A 74 16.83 -8.00 -5.00
C ALA A 74 18.14 -7.87 -4.20
N ASN A 75 18.03 -7.67 -2.88
CA ASN A 75 19.15 -7.65 -1.96
C ASN A 75 19.86 -9.02 -1.90
N ILE A 76 19.11 -10.13 -1.83
CA ILE A 76 19.68 -11.49 -1.82
C ILE A 76 20.57 -11.73 -3.04
N TYR A 77 20.13 -11.33 -4.23
CA TYR A 77 20.87 -11.58 -5.48
C TYR A 77 21.80 -10.43 -5.90
N GLY A 78 21.87 -9.35 -5.11
CA GLY A 78 22.69 -8.18 -5.40
C GLY A 78 22.33 -7.52 -6.74
N VAL A 79 21.04 -7.32 -7.01
CA VAL A 79 20.53 -6.66 -8.21
C VAL A 79 19.52 -5.56 -7.85
N GLY A 80 19.17 -4.71 -8.80
CA GLY A 80 18.10 -3.72 -8.60
C GLY A 80 16.71 -4.37 -8.53
N PRO A 81 15.74 -3.83 -7.75
CA PRO A 81 14.38 -4.36 -7.69
C PRO A 81 13.70 -4.48 -9.06
N ARG A 82 14.00 -3.55 -9.98
CA ARG A 82 13.49 -3.58 -11.35
C ARG A 82 13.92 -4.85 -12.12
N THR A 83 15.12 -5.33 -11.87
CA THR A 83 15.65 -6.56 -12.48
C THR A 83 14.84 -7.78 -12.03
N ILE A 84 14.58 -7.90 -10.72
CA ILE A 84 13.73 -8.98 -10.18
C ILE A 84 12.31 -8.90 -10.75
N GLN A 85 11.71 -7.71 -10.85
CA GLN A 85 10.39 -7.55 -11.45
C GLN A 85 10.33 -8.05 -12.89
N ILE A 86 11.37 -7.78 -13.68
CA ILE A 86 11.46 -8.27 -15.06
C ILE A 86 11.51 -9.79 -15.07
N TRP A 87 12.36 -10.42 -14.25
CA TRP A 87 12.46 -11.88 -14.16
C TRP A 87 11.14 -12.51 -13.73
N LEU A 88 10.49 -11.97 -12.69
CA LEU A 88 9.20 -12.48 -12.22
C LEU A 88 8.11 -12.32 -13.29
N LYS A 89 8.13 -11.25 -14.08
CA LYS A 89 7.21 -11.07 -15.20
C LYS A 89 7.46 -12.09 -16.30
N GLU A 90 8.72 -12.31 -16.68
CA GLU A 90 9.12 -13.30 -17.68
C GLU A 90 8.73 -14.74 -17.25
N LEU A 91 8.81 -15.04 -15.96
CA LEU A 91 8.46 -16.34 -15.39
C LEU A 91 6.95 -16.54 -15.13
N GLY A 92 6.14 -15.49 -15.23
CA GLY A 92 4.71 -15.53 -14.85
C GLY A 92 4.47 -15.55 -13.34
N LEU A 93 5.45 -15.15 -12.55
CA LEU A 93 5.44 -15.11 -11.07
C LEU A 93 5.08 -13.73 -10.49
N ASN A 94 4.61 -12.81 -11.33
CA ASN A 94 4.38 -11.44 -10.91
C ASN A 94 3.15 -11.34 -9.99
N ARG A 95 3.31 -10.67 -8.85
CA ARG A 95 2.19 -10.37 -7.95
C ARG A 95 1.32 -9.27 -8.55
N THR A 96 0.03 -9.35 -8.27
CA THR A 96 -0.88 -8.23 -8.48
C THR A 96 -0.54 -7.07 -7.53
N GLN A 97 -0.92 -5.86 -7.90
CA GLN A 97 -0.73 -4.67 -7.05
C GLN A 97 -1.37 -4.85 -5.66
N LYS A 98 -2.52 -5.52 -5.59
CA LYS A 98 -3.22 -5.82 -4.33
C LYS A 98 -2.42 -6.74 -3.41
N GLU A 99 -1.76 -7.77 -3.95
CA GLU A 99 -0.94 -8.71 -3.17
C GLU A 99 0.34 -8.05 -2.66
N ALA A 100 0.98 -7.23 -3.49
CA ALA A 100 2.17 -6.48 -3.10
C ALA A 100 1.88 -5.50 -1.94
N GLN A 101 0.74 -4.81 -1.99
CA GLN A 101 0.32 -3.89 -0.92
C GLN A 101 0.09 -4.61 0.41
N LYS A 102 -0.54 -5.79 0.42
CA LYS A 102 -0.78 -6.57 1.65
C LYS A 102 0.52 -6.91 2.38
N ILE A 103 1.55 -7.34 1.65
CA ILE A 103 2.85 -7.69 2.23
C ILE A 103 3.55 -6.46 2.81
N ALA A 104 3.47 -5.33 2.10
CA ALA A 104 4.02 -4.06 2.60
C ALA A 104 3.31 -3.60 3.88
N VAL A 105 2.00 -3.78 4.00
CA VAL A 105 1.22 -3.45 5.21
C VAL A 105 1.63 -4.34 6.39
N ILE A 106 1.85 -5.64 6.18
CA ILE A 106 2.27 -6.57 7.26
C ILE A 106 3.65 -6.20 7.81
N LYS A 107 4.58 -5.74 6.95
CA LYS A 107 5.94 -5.35 7.37
C LYS A 107 5.96 -3.98 8.07
N ARG A 108 4.89 -3.19 7.99
CA ARG A 108 4.82 -1.87 8.65
C ARG A 108 4.50 -2.04 10.12
N ASP A 109 5.44 -1.65 10.96
CA ASP A 109 5.16 -1.43 12.37
C ASP A 109 4.49 -0.07 12.56
N TYR A 110 3.15 -0.06 12.51
CA TYR A 110 2.35 1.14 12.73
C TYR A 110 2.59 1.78 14.12
N LYS A 111 3.09 1.02 15.11
CA LYS A 111 3.40 1.57 16.44
C LYS A 111 4.68 2.40 16.46
N SER A 112 5.70 2.05 15.66
CA SER A 112 6.91 2.87 15.53
C SER A 112 6.72 4.08 14.62
N ILE A 113 5.85 3.97 13.60
CA ILE A 113 5.49 5.11 12.73
C ILE A 113 4.77 6.23 13.53
N LYS A 114 3.95 5.90 14.54
CA LYS A 114 3.31 6.90 15.41
C LYS A 114 4.27 7.68 16.31
N LYS A 115 5.48 7.14 16.59
CA LYS A 115 6.48 7.79 17.47
C LYS A 115 7.52 8.62 16.71
N GLY A 116 7.72 8.34 15.42
CA GLY A 116 8.68 9.06 14.58
C GLY A 116 7.95 10.03 13.65
N SER A 117 8.05 11.32 13.94
CA SER A 117 7.61 12.45 13.11
C SER A 117 6.13 12.45 12.69
N THR A 118 5.33 13.26 13.38
CA THR A 118 4.15 13.91 12.80
C THR A 118 4.59 14.89 11.69
N MET A 119 5.05 14.35 10.57
CA MET A 119 5.04 15.08 9.30
C MET A 119 4.07 14.31 8.41
N PRO A 120 2.88 14.87 8.13
CA PRO A 120 1.98 14.24 7.20
C PRO A 120 2.71 14.07 5.87
N THR A 121 2.54 12.91 5.24
CA THR A 121 2.80 12.73 3.81
C THR A 121 2.31 13.99 3.10
N GLN A 122 3.19 14.72 2.40
CA GLN A 122 2.80 15.86 1.58
C GLN A 122 1.83 15.35 0.51
N LEU A 123 0.55 15.29 0.86
CA LEU A 123 -0.54 15.26 -0.08
C LEU A 123 -0.53 16.63 -0.75
N LEU A 124 -0.49 16.62 -2.07
CA LEU A 124 -0.70 17.81 -2.89
C LEU A 124 -2.06 18.39 -2.52
N GLY A 125 -2.04 19.41 -1.67
CA GLY A 125 -3.17 20.18 -1.18
C GLY A 125 -2.61 21.48 -0.61
N CYS A 126 -3.33 22.58 -0.82
CA CYS A 126 -2.92 23.91 -0.37
C CYS A 126 -2.56 23.92 1.13
N SER A 127 -1.61 24.76 1.54
CA SER A 127 -1.19 24.95 2.94
C SER A 127 -2.36 25.09 3.92
N HIS A 128 -3.47 25.68 3.48
CA HIS A 128 -4.69 25.86 4.26
C HIS A 128 -5.42 24.55 4.59
N GLU A 129 -5.58 23.64 3.63
CA GLU A 129 -6.24 22.36 3.87
C GLU A 129 -5.44 21.47 4.82
N ASN A 130 -4.11 21.48 4.68
CA ASN A 130 -3.24 20.72 5.55
C ASN A 130 -3.29 21.24 6.99
N ASN A 131 -3.44 22.55 7.19
CA ASN A 131 -3.69 23.12 8.52
C ASN A 131 -5.04 22.67 9.08
N ILE A 132 -6.10 22.67 8.27
CA ILE A 132 -7.43 22.18 8.70
C ILE A 132 -7.37 20.70 9.08
N ARG A 133 -6.71 19.85 8.28
CA ARG A 133 -6.49 18.43 8.59
C ARG A 133 -5.76 18.25 9.91
N TYR A 134 -4.72 19.05 10.16
CA TYR A 134 -3.96 19.01 11.39
C TYR A 134 -4.81 19.39 12.61
N GLU A 135 -5.53 20.50 12.54
CA GLU A 135 -6.40 20.95 13.63
C GLU A 135 -7.55 19.98 13.91
N LEU A 136 -8.18 19.41 12.86
CA LEU A 136 -9.19 18.36 13.01
C LEU A 136 -8.62 17.13 13.71
N ASN A 137 -7.41 16.70 13.34
CA ASN A 137 -6.79 15.54 13.97
C ASN A 137 -6.57 15.80 15.46
N MET A 138 -6.03 16.97 15.80
CA MET A 138 -5.80 17.34 17.20
C MET A 138 -7.10 17.37 18.02
N LEU A 139 -8.17 17.97 17.49
CA LEU A 139 -9.44 18.08 18.20
C LEU A 139 -10.16 16.73 18.32
N LEU A 140 -10.27 15.97 17.24
CA LEU A 140 -10.97 14.69 17.25
C LEU A 140 -10.21 13.62 18.04
N GLU A 141 -8.88 13.60 18.02
CA GLU A 141 -8.11 12.66 18.86
C GLU A 141 -8.28 12.93 20.36
N GLN A 142 -8.48 14.19 20.76
CA GLN A 142 -8.71 14.54 22.17
C GLN A 142 -10.07 14.05 22.66
N GLU A 143 -11.11 14.23 21.85
CA GLU A 143 -12.50 13.92 22.20
C GLU A 143 -12.83 12.43 21.97
N LEU A 144 -12.33 11.84 20.89
CA LEU A 144 -12.66 10.49 20.43
C LEU A 144 -11.55 9.46 20.72
N LYS A 145 -10.87 9.56 21.87
CA LYS A 145 -9.74 8.66 22.24
C LYS A 145 -10.04 7.17 22.17
N LYS A 146 -11.31 6.78 22.30
CA LYS A 146 -11.77 5.38 22.29
C LYS A 146 -12.06 4.86 20.88
N TYR A 147 -12.09 5.74 19.89
CA TYR A 147 -12.41 5.43 18.51
C TYR A 147 -11.18 5.56 17.62
N GLU A 148 -11.18 4.85 16.50
CA GLU A 148 -10.14 5.04 15.48
C GLU A 148 -10.63 6.11 14.49
N VAL A 149 -9.89 7.21 14.44
CA VAL A 149 -10.18 8.36 13.58
C VAL A 149 -9.18 8.39 12.43
N ILE A 150 -9.67 8.47 11.21
CA ILE A 150 -8.87 8.51 9.99
C ILE A 150 -9.26 9.75 9.19
N ILE A 151 -8.29 10.64 8.95
CA ILE A 151 -8.50 11.92 8.26
C ILE A 151 -7.67 11.95 6.98
N GLY A 152 -8.27 12.36 5.86
CA GLY A 152 -7.55 12.62 4.60
C GLY A 152 -7.19 11.38 3.78
N VAL A 153 -7.91 10.25 3.96
CA VAL A 153 -7.73 9.07 3.09
C VAL A 153 -8.33 9.32 1.70
N THR A 154 -7.47 9.59 0.72
CA THR A 154 -7.82 9.71 -0.71
C THR A 154 -8.05 8.35 -1.40
N ALA A 155 -7.89 7.22 -0.69
CA ALA A 155 -7.81 5.88 -1.30
C ALA A 155 -9.05 4.98 -1.08
N LEU A 156 -10.25 5.54 -0.86
CA LEU A 156 -11.51 4.79 -0.73
C LEU A 156 -12.54 5.11 -1.83
N GLY A 157 -12.07 5.30 -3.07
CA GLY A 157 -12.94 5.54 -4.24
C GLY A 157 -13.46 6.98 -4.35
N ILE A 158 -12.74 7.91 -3.74
CA ILE A 158 -13.02 9.34 -3.67
C ILE A 158 -11.91 10.00 -4.50
N SER A 159 -11.96 9.83 -5.82
CA SER A 159 -10.95 10.37 -6.75
C SER A 159 -11.18 11.85 -7.09
N ASP A 160 -12.39 12.34 -6.88
CA ASP A 160 -12.83 13.61 -7.47
C ASP A 160 -12.96 14.75 -6.44
N PHE A 161 -12.48 14.51 -5.21
CA PHE A 161 -12.64 15.43 -4.09
C PHE A 161 -11.31 16.14 -3.82
N GLU A 162 -10.85 16.92 -4.81
CA GLU A 162 -9.58 17.66 -4.71
C GLU A 162 -9.58 18.69 -3.56
N THR A 163 -10.75 19.12 -3.09
CA THR A 163 -10.91 20.18 -2.08
C THR A 163 -11.48 19.72 -0.74
N ASP A 164 -12.00 18.50 -0.66
CA ASP A 164 -12.77 18.05 0.51
C ASP A 164 -11.95 17.11 1.38
N ILE A 165 -12.15 17.18 2.71
CA ILE A 165 -11.46 16.35 3.67
C ILE A 165 -12.36 15.19 4.11
N PRO A 166 -12.08 13.94 3.69
CA PRO A 166 -12.79 12.78 4.22
C PRO A 166 -12.34 12.49 5.64
N VAL A 167 -13.30 12.24 6.54
CA VAL A 167 -13.08 11.82 7.92
C VAL A 167 -13.88 10.54 8.17
N ILE A 168 -13.22 9.50 8.64
CA ILE A 168 -13.82 8.20 8.94
C ILE A 168 -13.58 7.89 10.40
N ILE A 169 -14.65 7.52 11.11
CA ILE A 169 -14.60 7.18 12.52
C ILE A 169 -15.11 5.76 12.68
N LEU A 170 -14.26 4.88 13.19
CA LEU A 170 -14.57 3.48 13.43
C LEU A 170 -14.94 3.28 14.90
N ARG A 171 -16.16 2.78 15.12
CA ARG A 171 -16.71 2.42 16.42
C ARG A 171 -17.01 0.93 16.43
N SER A 172 -16.04 0.11 16.81
CA SER A 172 -16.17 -1.36 16.87
C SER A 172 -16.72 -1.95 15.55
N LEU A 173 -18.02 -2.18 15.44
CA LEU A 173 -18.69 -2.74 14.26
C LEU A 173 -19.37 -1.70 13.35
N THR A 174 -19.38 -0.43 13.74
CA THR A 174 -19.99 0.65 12.96
C THR A 174 -18.94 1.64 12.47
N MET A 175 -19.24 2.27 11.34
CA MET A 175 -18.38 3.26 10.71
C MET A 175 -19.22 4.48 10.35
N SER A 176 -18.80 5.63 10.88
CA SER A 176 -19.35 6.93 10.49
C SER A 176 -18.40 7.57 9.48
N LYS A 177 -18.96 8.15 8.42
CA LYS A 177 -18.22 8.72 7.31
C LYS A 177 -18.66 10.17 7.13
N PHE A 178 -17.70 11.08 7.19
CA PHE A 178 -17.92 12.50 7.03
C PHE A 178 -17.06 13.05 5.89
N LEU A 179 -17.59 14.04 5.19
CA LEU A 179 -16.88 14.77 4.15
C LEU A 179 -16.93 16.26 4.50
N ILE A 180 -15.77 16.85 4.75
CA ILE A 180 -15.67 18.27 5.12
C ILE A 180 -15.35 19.08 3.86
N GLU A 181 -16.33 19.86 3.39
CA GLU A 181 -16.20 20.75 2.24
C GLU A 181 -15.56 22.09 2.69
N ILE A 182 -14.41 22.42 2.13
CA ILE A 182 -13.70 23.69 2.37
C ILE A 182 -14.09 24.67 1.27
N GLU A 183 -14.88 25.69 1.65
CA GLU A 183 -15.47 26.68 0.74
C GLU A 183 -16.45 26.07 -0.31
N LYS A 184 -17.51 26.82 -0.66
CA LYS A 184 -18.53 26.33 -1.60
C LYS A 184 -17.98 26.31 -3.02
N HIS A 185 -17.23 25.29 -3.39
CA HIS A 185 -17.04 24.98 -4.80
C HIS A 185 -18.34 24.39 -5.35
N SER A 186 -19.00 25.19 -6.20
CA SER A 186 -20.24 24.87 -6.91
C SER A 186 -19.98 23.77 -7.95
N HIS A 187 -19.75 22.53 -7.50
CA HIS A 187 -19.77 21.36 -8.37
C HIS A 187 -21.15 20.68 -8.31
N ASP A 188 -21.63 20.19 -9.44
CA ASP A 188 -22.99 19.66 -9.59
C ASP A 188 -23.38 18.64 -8.51
N LYS A 189 -24.59 18.81 -7.97
CA LYS A 189 -25.12 18.11 -6.79
C LYS A 189 -25.45 16.63 -6.99
N ASN A 190 -25.21 16.05 -8.16
CA ASN A 190 -25.97 14.86 -8.58
C ASN A 190 -25.25 13.50 -8.48
N SER A 191 -24.03 13.43 -7.95
CA SER A 191 -23.40 12.13 -7.61
C SER A 191 -22.73 12.08 -6.22
N ARG A 192 -22.81 13.15 -5.44
CA ARG A 192 -21.95 13.39 -4.27
C ARG A 192 -22.12 12.31 -3.19
N ALA A 193 -21.04 11.56 -2.97
CA ALA A 193 -20.70 10.84 -1.74
C ALA A 193 -21.79 9.95 -1.11
N LYS A 194 -22.25 8.91 -1.83
CA LYS A 194 -23.21 7.92 -1.29
C LYS A 194 -22.69 7.33 0.04
N GLY A 195 -23.36 7.68 1.15
CA GLY A 195 -23.05 7.19 2.49
C GLY A 195 -22.08 8.04 3.31
N TYR A 196 -21.81 9.29 2.93
CA TYR A 196 -21.10 10.28 3.76
C TYR A 196 -22.06 11.37 4.27
N THR A 197 -21.89 11.79 5.52
CA THR A 197 -22.45 13.04 6.04
C THR A 197 -21.58 14.20 5.55
N ILE A 198 -22.17 15.16 4.84
CA ILE A 198 -21.46 16.33 4.32
C ILE A 198 -21.50 17.46 5.35
N LEU A 199 -20.34 18.01 5.70
CA LEU A 199 -20.16 19.12 6.63
C LEU A 199 -19.43 20.26 5.92
N THR A 200 -19.99 21.46 5.93
CA THR A 200 -19.34 22.62 5.29
C THR A 200 -18.55 23.42 6.30
N LEU A 201 -17.26 23.63 6.04
CA LEU A 201 -16.42 24.52 6.81
C LEU A 201 -16.58 25.96 6.28
N SER A 202 -17.20 26.83 7.09
CA SER A 202 -17.33 28.26 6.77
C SER A 202 -16.07 29.05 7.20
N ASN A 203 -15.81 30.22 6.61
CA ASN A 203 -14.68 31.11 7.00
C ASN A 203 -14.88 31.85 8.34
N LYS A 204 -15.57 31.25 9.32
CA LYS A 204 -15.78 31.83 10.66
C LYS A 204 -14.74 31.30 11.64
N GLU A 205 -14.33 32.13 12.59
CA GLU A 205 -13.28 31.86 13.59
C GLU A 205 -13.53 30.58 14.45
N ASP A 206 -14.79 30.12 14.57
CA ASP A 206 -15.17 28.89 15.27
C ASP A 206 -15.76 27.79 14.36
N ALA A 207 -15.62 27.91 13.04
CA ALA A 207 -16.24 26.96 12.11
C ALA A 207 -15.76 25.53 12.34
N LEU A 208 -14.48 25.35 12.65
CA LEU A 208 -13.90 24.04 12.88
C LEU A 208 -14.47 23.37 14.14
N LYS A 209 -14.60 24.12 15.24
CA LYS A 209 -15.21 23.62 16.48
C LYS A 209 -16.66 23.20 16.26
N LYS A 210 -17.40 23.91 15.41
CA LYS A 210 -18.79 23.55 15.05
C LYS A 210 -18.86 22.24 14.25
N VAL A 211 -17.95 22.06 13.29
CA VAL A 211 -17.82 20.80 12.54
C VAL A 211 -17.50 19.66 13.49
N VAL A 212 -16.53 19.84 14.39
CA VAL A 212 -16.18 18.84 15.41
C VAL A 212 -17.39 18.53 16.30
N ALA A 213 -18.08 19.54 16.83
CA ALA A 213 -19.26 19.32 17.67
C ALA A 213 -20.35 18.53 16.95
N GLN A 214 -20.56 18.77 15.65
CA GLN A 214 -21.52 18.01 14.85
C GLN A 214 -21.08 16.54 14.62
N ILE A 215 -19.78 16.31 14.40
CA ILE A 215 -19.22 14.96 14.32
C ILE A 215 -19.43 14.21 15.63
N LEU A 216 -19.10 14.83 16.77
CA LEU A 216 -19.29 14.24 18.09
C LEU A 216 -20.76 13.89 18.33
N LYS A 217 -21.67 14.81 17.96
CA LYS A 217 -23.11 14.61 18.05
C LYS A 217 -23.56 13.34 17.31
N GLU A 218 -23.12 13.16 16.07
CA GLU A 218 -23.48 12.01 15.25
C GLU A 218 -22.81 10.70 15.69
N VAL A 219 -21.59 10.76 16.21
CA VAL A 219 -20.82 9.57 16.62
C VAL A 219 -21.25 9.06 18.00
N GLU A 220 -21.50 9.98 18.93
CA GLU A 220 -21.86 9.68 20.32
C GLU A 220 -23.37 9.60 20.54
N GLY A 221 -24.18 10.21 19.66
CA GLY A 221 -25.65 10.19 19.73
C GLY A 221 -26.24 11.14 20.77
N VAL A 222 -25.57 12.28 21.02
CA VAL A 222 -25.98 13.34 21.98
C VAL A 222 -26.84 14.41 21.30
#